data_AF-A0A484ZFQ4-F1
#
_entry.id   AF-A0A484ZFQ4-F1
#
_cell.length_a   1.000
_cell.length_b   1.000
_cell.length_c   1.000
_cell.angle_alpha   90.00
_cell.angle_beta   90.00
_cell.angle_gamma   90.00
#
_symmetry.space_group_name_H-M   'P 1'
#
loop_
_entity.id
_entity.type
_entity.pdbx_description
1 polymer ?
#
loop_
_entity_poly.entity_id
_entity_poly.type
_entity_poly.pdbx_seq_one_letter_code
_entity_poly.pdbx_strand_id
1 'polypeptide(L)'
;MSEISQKPLHSPVDYTPSASGPHHPYGYDEIDLFELLFRLWDKKGLILMVTLVTTLIAGTYAFTAKEQWTVKAYVSPPRMAQFEDYLALRRAFARVSGINADAQAIANHLFGRFTEMVSSPNEKLAYLSETTYVKQQTESMEPQA
;
A
#
# COMPACT_ATOMS: atom_id res chain seq x y z
N MET A 1 -84.72 58.10 -3.81
CA MET A 1 -84.51 57.08 -2.78
C MET A 1 -85.54 56.00 -3.04
N SER A 2 -85.28 54.75 -3.36
CA SER A 2 -84.05 53.95 -3.50
C SER A 2 -84.50 52.70 -4.24
N GLU A 3 -83.74 52.34 -5.27
CA GLU A 3 -83.99 51.22 -6.17
C GLU A 3 -83.42 49.92 -5.57
N ILE A 4 -83.87 48.77 -6.12
CA ILE A 4 -83.12 47.53 -6.33
C ILE A 4 -83.20 46.40 -5.27
N SER A 5 -83.94 45.37 -5.70
CA SER A 5 -83.50 43.98 -5.94
C SER A 5 -83.30 43.01 -4.78
N GLN A 6 -84.10 41.93 -4.85
CA GLN A 6 -83.79 40.63 -4.28
C GLN A 6 -82.45 40.07 -4.79
N LYS A 7 -81.68 39.41 -3.91
CA LYS A 7 -80.78 38.30 -4.25
C LYS A 7 -80.47 37.46 -2.98
N PRO A 8 -80.45 36.11 -3.05
CA PRO A 8 -80.40 35.22 -1.88
C PRO A 8 -78.95 34.89 -1.48
N LEU A 9 -78.69 34.47 -0.24
CA LEU A 9 -77.38 33.94 0.15
C LEU A 9 -77.48 32.69 1.03
N HIS A 10 -76.93 31.64 0.44
CA HIS A 10 -76.60 30.30 0.93
C HIS A 10 -75.52 30.36 2.01
N SER A 11 -75.66 29.58 3.08
CA SER A 11 -74.64 29.44 4.14
C SER A 11 -73.96 28.07 4.06
N PRO A 12 -72.65 27.98 3.81
CA PRO A 12 -71.87 26.79 4.12
C PRO A 12 -71.19 26.90 5.49
N VAL A 13 -71.06 25.73 6.10
CA VAL A 13 -70.50 25.45 7.43
C VAL A 13 -69.03 25.85 7.54
N ASP A 14 -68.69 26.53 8.64
CA ASP A 14 -67.33 26.96 8.98
C ASP A 14 -66.42 25.76 9.32
N TYR A 15 -65.21 25.74 8.74
CA TYR A 15 -64.08 24.91 9.19
C TYR A 15 -62.95 25.84 9.66
N THR A 16 -62.52 25.69 10.91
CA THR A 16 -61.38 26.42 11.48
C THR A 16 -60.06 25.66 11.25
N PRO A 17 -58.97 26.30 10.79
CA PRO A 17 -57.67 25.65 10.69
C PRO A 17 -56.94 25.68 12.04
N SER A 18 -56.52 24.51 12.53
CA SER A 18 -55.59 24.39 13.66
C SER A 18 -54.17 24.71 13.22
N ALA A 19 -53.50 25.58 13.96
CA ALA A 19 -52.15 26.06 13.72
C ALA A 19 -51.09 24.95 13.83
N SER A 20 -50.28 24.77 12.79
CA SER A 20 -49.06 23.96 12.76
C SER A 20 -47.84 24.85 13.04
N GLY A 21 -47.05 24.51 14.06
CA GLY A 21 -45.80 25.19 14.43
C GLY A 21 -44.68 25.02 13.40
N PRO A 22 -43.53 25.70 13.56
CA PRO A 22 -42.49 25.75 12.55
C PRO A 22 -41.76 24.40 12.46
N HIS A 23 -41.99 23.69 11.36
CA HIS A 23 -41.14 22.56 10.97
C HIS A 23 -39.82 23.11 10.43
N HIS A 24 -38.72 22.88 11.14
CA HIS A 24 -37.39 23.08 10.59
C HIS A 24 -37.10 21.95 9.59
N PRO A 25 -36.95 22.22 8.28
CA PRO A 25 -36.59 21.20 7.33
C PRO A 25 -35.06 21.08 7.33
N TYR A 26 -34.53 20.30 8.27
CA TYR A 26 -33.24 19.65 8.04
C TYR A 26 -33.53 18.31 7.36
N GLY A 27 -33.79 18.41 6.07
CA GLY A 27 -33.80 17.27 5.17
C GLY A 27 -32.37 16.81 4.96
N TYR A 28 -32.09 15.58 5.39
CA TYR A 28 -31.09 14.77 4.72
C TYR A 28 -31.64 14.49 3.32
N ASP A 29 -31.57 15.49 2.43
CA ASP A 29 -31.92 15.34 1.03
C ASP A 29 -30.92 14.34 0.42
N GLU A 30 -31.46 13.25 -0.10
CA GLU A 30 -30.71 12.23 -0.81
C GLU A 30 -29.89 12.91 -1.91
N ILE A 31 -28.59 12.61 -1.97
CA ILE A 31 -27.70 13.12 -3.00
C ILE A 31 -28.14 12.51 -4.34
N ASP A 32 -28.77 13.30 -5.20
CA ASP A 32 -29.23 12.86 -6.52
C ASP A 32 -28.04 12.70 -7.48
N LEU A 33 -27.74 11.45 -7.86
CA LEU A 33 -26.58 11.11 -8.69
C LEU A 33 -26.69 11.73 -10.10
N PHE A 34 -27.91 11.87 -10.63
CA PHE A 34 -28.10 12.41 -11.97
C PHE A 34 -27.87 13.92 -11.99
N GLU A 35 -28.28 14.66 -10.95
CA GLU A 35 -27.97 16.08 -10.81
C GLU A 35 -26.45 16.32 -10.79
N LEU A 36 -25.73 15.48 -10.04
CA LEU A 36 -24.27 15.50 -10.00
C LEU A 36 -23.65 15.23 -11.38
N LEU A 37 -24.17 14.26 -12.14
CA LEU A 37 -23.70 13.94 -13.49
C LEU A 37 -23.92 15.10 -14.46
N PHE A 38 -25.07 15.78 -14.40
CA PHE A 38 -25.34 16.97 -15.23
C PHE A 38 -24.40 18.13 -14.89
N ARG A 39 -24.16 18.40 -13.60
CA ARG A 39 -23.19 19.42 -13.17
C ARG A 39 -21.75 19.08 -13.57
N LEU A 40 -21.41 17.80 -13.61
CA LEU A 40 -20.13 17.31 -14.07
C LEU A 40 -19.99 17.49 -15.60
N TRP A 41 -21.05 17.21 -16.37
CA TRP A 41 -21.09 17.37 -17.82
C TRP A 41 -20.98 18.83 -18.28
N ASP A 42 -21.53 19.76 -17.50
CA ASP A 42 -21.38 21.20 -17.72
C ASP A 42 -19.90 21.63 -17.66
N LYS A 43 -19.12 21.01 -16.78
CA LYS A 43 -17.68 21.27 -16.59
C LYS A 43 -16.75 20.33 -17.37
N LYS A 44 -17.21 19.70 -18.45
CA LYS A 44 -16.44 18.76 -19.28
C LYS A 44 -15.03 19.25 -19.67
N GLY A 45 -14.87 20.54 -19.98
CA GLY A 45 -13.56 21.11 -20.34
C GLY A 45 -12.59 21.19 -19.14
N LEU A 46 -13.09 21.54 -17.97
CA LEU A 46 -12.30 21.59 -16.73
C LEU A 46 -11.86 20.17 -16.33
N ILE A 47 -12.75 19.19 -16.46
CA ILE A 47 -12.45 17.77 -16.22
C ILE A 47 -11.37 17.29 -17.18
N LEU A 48 -11.49 17.57 -18.49
CA LEU A 48 -10.46 17.22 -19.47
C LEU A 48 -9.11 17.86 -19.13
N MET A 49 -9.08 19.12 -18.69
CA MET A 49 -7.84 19.80 -18.34
C MET A 49 -7.17 19.17 -17.11
N VAL A 50 -7.93 18.95 -16.03
CA VAL A 50 -7.40 18.35 -14.79
C VAL A 50 -6.96 16.89 -15.02
N THR A 51 -7.74 16.12 -15.77
CA THR A 51 -7.38 14.73 -16.11
C THR A 51 -6.14 14.67 -16.99
N LEU A 52 -5.99 15.58 -17.96
CA LEU A 52 -4.78 15.69 -18.79
C LEU A 52 -3.54 16.01 -17.94
N VAL A 53 -3.62 17.02 -17.07
CA VAL A 53 -2.50 17.41 -16.20
C VAL A 53 -2.12 16.27 -15.25
N THR A 54 -3.11 15.61 -14.64
CA THR A 54 -2.87 14.48 -13.75
C THR A 54 -2.26 13.30 -14.48
N THR A 55 -2.73 13.00 -15.70
CA THR A 55 -2.18 11.93 -16.54
C THR A 55 -0.75 12.22 -16.97
N LEU A 56 -0.42 13.47 -17.29
CA LEU A 56 0.95 13.88 -17.59
C LEU A 56 1.87 13.67 -16.39
N ILE A 57 1.48 14.13 -15.20
CA ILE A 57 2.27 13.96 -13.97
C ILE A 57 2.45 12.47 -13.65
N ALA A 58 1.37 11.69 -13.70
CA ALA A 58 1.39 10.26 -13.46
C ALA A 58 2.26 9.52 -14.49
N GLY A 59 2.15 9.88 -15.77
CA GLY A 59 2.96 9.33 -16.85
C GLY A 59 4.44 9.63 -16.66
N THR A 60 4.81 10.89 -16.42
CA THR A 60 6.20 11.27 -16.13
C THR A 60 6.76 10.50 -14.94
N TYR A 61 5.98 10.37 -13.86
CA TYR A 61 6.40 9.58 -12.69
C TYR A 61 6.55 8.10 -13.03
N ALA A 62 5.59 7.50 -13.74
CA ALA A 62 5.64 6.09 -14.14
C ALA A 62 6.86 5.75 -15.01
N PHE A 63 7.26 6.65 -15.92
CA PHE A 63 8.45 6.45 -16.75
C PHE A 63 9.78 6.77 -16.03
N THR A 64 9.75 7.60 -14.98
CA THR A 64 10.97 7.99 -14.22
C THR A 64 11.20 7.12 -12.99
N ALA A 65 10.15 6.49 -12.46
CA ALA A 65 10.23 5.62 -11.30
C ALA A 65 11.12 4.41 -11.61
N LYS A 66 12.21 4.28 -10.85
CA LYS A 66 13.10 3.11 -10.95
C LYS A 66 12.37 1.87 -10.45
N GLU A 67 12.41 0.80 -11.23
CA GLU A 67 11.84 -0.49 -10.84
C GLU A 67 12.55 -1.03 -9.60
N GLN A 68 11.76 -1.54 -8.65
CA GLN A 68 12.27 -2.16 -7.43
C GLN A 68 12.02 -3.67 -7.49
N TRP A 69 13.11 -4.44 -7.57
CA TRP A 69 13.06 -5.89 -7.61
C TRP A 69 13.36 -6.48 -6.22
N THR A 70 12.45 -7.30 -5.70
CA THR A 70 12.67 -8.02 -4.43
C THR A 70 12.97 -9.48 -4.71
N VAL A 71 14.17 -9.94 -4.31
CA VAL A 71 14.59 -11.34 -4.43
C VAL A 71 14.33 -12.06 -3.11
N LYS A 72 13.74 -13.27 -3.17
CA LYS A 72 13.53 -14.15 -2.01
C LYS A 72 14.28 -15.46 -2.23
N ALA A 73 15.04 -15.89 -1.23
CA ALA A 73 15.76 -17.16 -1.23
C ALA A 73 15.40 -17.96 0.02
N TYR A 74 15.26 -19.28 -0.14
CA TYR A 74 15.01 -20.20 0.96
C TYR A 74 16.26 -21.06 1.19
N VAL A 75 16.74 -21.09 2.43
CA VAL A 75 17.93 -21.87 2.81
C VAL A 75 17.54 -22.86 3.91
N SER A 76 18.01 -24.09 3.76
CA SER A 76 17.82 -25.19 4.71
C SER A 76 19.17 -25.66 5.26
N PRO A 77 19.21 -26.37 6.40
CA PRO A 77 20.43 -26.99 6.89
C PRO A 77 21.12 -27.86 5.83
N PRO A 78 22.46 -27.90 5.81
CA PRO A 78 23.20 -28.69 4.83
C PRO A 78 22.93 -30.18 5.03
N ARG A 79 22.79 -30.91 3.92
CA ARG A 79 22.68 -32.37 3.93
C ARG A 79 24.07 -32.99 4.09
N MET A 80 24.16 -34.16 4.70
CA MET A 80 25.46 -34.82 4.99
C MET A 80 26.39 -34.92 3.77
N ALA A 81 25.82 -35.21 2.59
CA ALA A 81 26.57 -35.31 1.34
C ALA A 81 27.22 -33.98 0.89
N GLN A 82 26.73 -32.83 1.37
CA GLN A 82 27.24 -31.51 0.97
C GLN A 82 28.47 -31.08 1.77
N PHE A 83 28.81 -31.79 2.85
CA PHE A 83 29.93 -31.44 3.74
C PHE A 83 30.66 -32.68 4.26
N GLU A 84 30.71 -33.74 3.45
CA GLU A 84 31.32 -35.02 3.79
C GLU A 84 32.80 -34.88 4.16
N ASP A 85 33.56 -34.09 3.41
CA ASP A 85 34.98 -33.83 3.68
C ASP A 85 35.20 -33.20 5.06
N TYR A 86 34.33 -32.25 5.43
CA TYR A 86 34.35 -31.63 6.76
C TYR A 86 34.02 -32.66 7.85
N LEU A 87 33.06 -33.55 7.60
CA LEU A 87 32.75 -34.64 8.53
C LEU A 87 33.89 -35.64 8.67
N ALA A 88 34.58 -35.98 7.58
CA ALA A 88 35.74 -36.87 7.61
C ALA A 88 36.85 -36.29 8.50
N LEU A 89 37.14 -34.99 8.35
CA LEU A 89 38.08 -34.27 9.20
C LEU A 89 37.63 -34.26 10.66
N ARG A 90 36.36 -33.92 10.92
CA ARG A 90 35.79 -33.88 12.28
C ARG A 90 35.84 -35.25 12.95
N ARG A 91 35.60 -36.34 12.21
CA ARG A 91 35.71 -37.73 12.70
C ARG A 91 37.17 -38.14 12.96
N ALA A 92 38.12 -37.67 12.15
CA ALA A 92 39.53 -37.85 12.42
C ALA A 92 39.95 -37.16 13.71
N PHE A 93 39.46 -35.94 13.95
CA PHE A 93 39.70 -35.20 15.19
C PHE A 93 38.98 -35.82 16.40
N ALA A 94 37.75 -36.32 16.22
CA ALA A 94 36.99 -37.01 17.24
C ALA A 94 37.71 -38.25 17.79
N ARG A 95 38.43 -38.98 16.92
CA ARG A 95 39.25 -40.13 17.33
C ARG A 95 40.37 -39.76 18.30
N VAL A 96 40.89 -38.54 18.24
CA VAL A 96 41.98 -38.05 19.10
C VAL A 96 41.45 -37.31 20.33
N SER A 97 40.35 -36.54 20.18
CA SER A 97 39.79 -35.68 21.23
C SER A 97 38.68 -36.33 22.06
N GLY A 98 38.14 -37.47 21.64
CA GLY A 98 37.00 -38.14 22.29
C GLY A 98 35.66 -37.42 22.13
N ILE A 99 35.61 -36.30 21.39
CA ILE A 99 34.37 -35.53 21.15
C ILE A 99 33.60 -36.17 20.00
N ASN A 100 32.38 -36.63 20.26
CA ASN A 100 31.52 -37.24 19.24
C ASN A 100 31.24 -36.28 18.07
N ALA A 101 31.49 -36.74 16.85
CA ALA A 101 31.21 -36.01 15.61
C ALA A 101 29.82 -36.40 15.07
N ASP A 102 28.76 -36.04 15.79
CA ASP A 102 27.40 -36.19 15.27
C ASP A 102 27.17 -35.19 14.14
N ALA A 103 26.93 -35.72 12.96
CA ALA A 103 26.84 -34.94 11.75
C ALA A 103 25.53 -34.14 11.64
N GLN A 104 24.45 -34.58 12.29
CA GLN A 104 23.19 -33.82 12.31
C GLN A 104 23.30 -32.59 13.23
N ALA A 105 23.87 -32.76 14.43
CA ALA A 105 24.16 -31.65 15.33
C ALA A 105 25.09 -30.61 14.67
N ILE A 106 26.09 -31.08 13.91
CA ILE A 106 27.00 -30.22 13.17
C ILE A 106 26.28 -29.43 12.08
N ALA A 107 25.41 -30.07 11.29
CA ALA A 107 24.64 -29.40 10.25
C ALA A 107 23.77 -28.28 10.84
N ASN A 108 23.07 -28.55 11.94
CA ASN A 108 22.23 -27.57 12.62
C ASN A 108 23.05 -26.40 13.18
N HIS A 109 24.20 -26.67 13.79
CA HIS A 109 25.09 -25.64 14.30
C HIS A 109 25.64 -24.75 13.17
N LEU A 110 26.08 -25.34 12.07
CA LEU A 110 26.55 -24.59 10.90
C LEU A 110 25.45 -23.72 10.30
N PHE A 111 24.24 -24.27 10.18
CA PHE A 111 23.09 -23.53 9.69
C PHE A 111 22.75 -22.35 10.60
N GLY A 112 22.73 -22.56 11.93
CA GLY A 112 22.49 -21.48 12.89
C GLY A 112 23.51 -20.35 12.79
N ARG A 113 24.80 -20.68 12.68
CA ARG A 113 25.88 -19.69 12.50
C ARG A 113 25.76 -18.95 11.16
N PHE A 114 25.40 -19.65 10.10
CA PHE A 114 25.11 -19.02 8.81
C PHE A 114 23.94 -18.04 8.91
N THR A 115 22.83 -18.43 9.55
CA THR A 115 21.66 -17.56 9.74
C THR A 115 22.01 -16.33 10.57
N GLU A 116 22.80 -16.48 11.63
CA GLU A 116 23.30 -15.38 12.45
C GLU A 116 24.15 -14.40 11.62
N MET A 117 25.13 -14.93 10.87
CA MET A 117 26.01 -14.14 10.02
C MET A 117 25.25 -13.37 8.94
N VAL A 118 24.37 -14.05 8.19
CA VAL A 118 23.56 -13.42 7.13
C VAL A 118 22.56 -12.42 7.69
N SER A 119 22.11 -12.57 8.92
CA SER A 119 21.18 -11.63 9.54
C SER A 119 21.89 -10.39 10.09
N SER A 120 23.17 -10.51 10.42
CA SER A 120 23.93 -9.44 11.06
C SER A 120 24.08 -8.19 10.18
N PRO A 121 23.89 -6.97 10.73
CA PRO A 121 24.03 -5.74 9.96
C PRO A 121 25.46 -5.48 9.47
N ASN A 122 26.46 -5.79 10.30
CA ASN A 122 27.85 -5.50 9.98
C ASN A 122 28.35 -6.32 8.79
N GLU A 123 28.03 -7.61 8.72
CA GLU A 123 28.43 -8.46 7.60
C GLU A 123 27.73 -8.03 6.30
N LYS A 124 26.46 -7.61 6.37
CA LYS A 124 25.76 -7.02 5.22
C LYS A 124 26.46 -5.75 4.73
N LEU A 125 26.82 -4.85 5.65
CA LEU A 125 27.51 -3.61 5.30
C LEU A 125 28.89 -3.88 4.71
N ALA A 126 29.66 -4.78 5.31
CA ALA A 126 30.96 -5.20 4.81
C ALA A 126 30.84 -5.75 3.38
N TYR A 127 29.94 -6.72 3.17
CA TYR A 127 29.67 -7.28 1.85
C TYR A 127 29.27 -6.22 0.82
N LEU A 128 28.29 -5.37 1.16
CA LEU A 128 27.81 -4.31 0.27
C LEU A 128 28.93 -3.33 -0.10
N SER A 129 29.78 -2.95 0.86
CA SER A 129 30.91 -2.03 0.63
C SER A 129 31.97 -2.59 -0.31
N GLU A 130 32.10 -3.91 -0.39
CA GLU A 130 33.06 -4.56 -1.27
C GLU A 130 32.50 -4.75 -2.69
N THR A 131 31.18 -4.89 -2.83
CA THR A 131 30.54 -5.18 -4.12
C THR A 131 30.74 -4.07 -5.16
N THR A 132 31.11 -4.47 -6.38
CA THR A 132 31.28 -3.56 -7.52
C THR A 132 29.99 -2.80 -7.86
N TYR A 133 28.83 -3.43 -7.66
CA TYR A 133 27.53 -2.82 -7.93
C TYR A 133 27.28 -1.57 -7.08
N VAL A 134 27.50 -1.64 -5.76
CA VAL A 134 27.28 -0.50 -4.86
C VAL A 134 28.30 0.61 -5.10
N LYS A 135 29.56 0.24 -5.41
CA LYS A 135 30.62 1.20 -5.77
C LYS A 135 30.24 2.00 -7.02
N GLN A 136 29.86 1.33 -8.09
CA GLN A 136 29.46 1.96 -9.35
C GLN A 136 28.22 2.84 -9.19
N GLN A 137 27.26 2.43 -8.35
CA GLN A 137 26.07 3.23 -8.08
C GLN A 137 26.40 4.49 -7.27
N THR A 138 27.39 4.44 -6.38
CA THR A 138 27.82 5.61 -5.60
C THR A 138 28.64 6.58 -6.47
N GLU A 139 29.55 6.07 -7.30
CA GLU A 139 30.35 6.89 -8.24
C GLU A 139 29.47 7.62 -9.28
N SER A 140 28.40 6.97 -9.77
CA SER A 140 27.44 7.62 -10.68
C SER A 140 26.49 8.62 -10.01
N MET A 141 26.49 8.68 -8.67
CA MET A 141 25.75 9.66 -7.88
C MET A 141 26.60 10.88 -7.48
N GLU A 142 27.94 10.78 -7.57
CA GLU A 142 28.81 11.94 -7.40
C GLU A 142 28.67 12.85 -8.63
N PRO A 143 28.18 14.10 -8.47
CA PRO A 143 28.19 15.04 -9.58
C PRO A 143 29.65 15.26 -9.97
N GLN A 144 29.98 15.04 -11.25
CA GLN A 144 31.29 15.45 -11.78
C GLN A 144 31.43 16.95 -11.53
N ALA A 145 32.32 17.29 -10.59
CA ALA A 145 32.69 18.66 -10.27
C ALA A 145 33.47 19.29 -11.44
#